data_AF-A0A817D1R0-F1
#
_entry.id   AF-A0A817D1R0-F1
#
_cell.length_a   1.000
_cell.length_b   1.000
_cell.length_c   1.000
_cell.angle_alpha   90.00
_cell.angle_beta   90.00
_cell.angle_gamma   90.00
#
_symmetry.space_group_name_H-M   'P 1'
#
loop_
_entity.id
_entity.type
_entity.pdbx_description
1 polymer ?
#
loop_
_entity_poly.entity_id
_entity_poly.type
_entity_poly.pdbx_seq_one_letter_code
_entity_poly.pdbx_strand_id
1 'polypeptide(L)'
;MPQLFDYLNGFYLDCYECHSNRPGCGEKLDWILMRWKRCIAPGGSKCVKIIERSPDGEINYIRGCINQIEALRPEMPTVRENGCWAASDKYIGLAYRPWYVQTDEPVYCFCDERDGCNTAVRSLINCDPSGHDPVECATLLAERSVTLYTIGCEPTATPYRDFFMALAFKTGSQYIPLANCGDLAAIIVGSAKEEISLERLIAQVHEEVMHEAVLRGGSVDETELTRRIHEVMQGGGAKARRLKMNNHDGTTSIPAITPNAEYLSTLGTLKEIGIKWIYKTKTIATPVVPVLEGLFGCDTKFATANPPTPPAVKSVKIKTKIPNINLKDDELLDISQTRRLVRKCVARNKLKST
;
A
#
# COMPACT_ATOMS: atom_id res chain seq x y z
N MET A 1 -0.56 19.55 1.93
CA MET A 1 -0.06 20.72 1.20
C MET A 1 0.98 20.24 0.20
N PRO A 2 0.77 20.42 -1.12
CA PRO A 2 1.80 20.13 -2.11
C PRO A 2 3.01 21.04 -1.88
N GLN A 3 4.22 20.55 -2.16
CA GLN A 3 5.44 21.30 -1.86
C GLN A 3 5.68 22.38 -2.92
N LEU A 4 6.33 23.47 -2.51
CA LEU A 4 6.61 24.66 -3.32
C LEU A 4 7.37 24.37 -4.64
N PHE A 5 7.99 23.18 -4.76
CA PHE A 5 8.63 22.70 -5.98
C PHE A 5 7.64 22.32 -7.11
N ASP A 6 6.39 22.01 -6.78
CA ASP A 6 5.35 21.60 -7.75
C ASP A 6 4.79 22.79 -8.56
N TYR A 7 5.05 24.03 -8.15
CA TYR A 7 4.49 25.23 -8.78
C TYR A 7 5.31 25.77 -9.97
N LEU A 8 6.59 25.40 -10.09
CA LEU A 8 7.51 26.00 -11.07
C LEU A 8 7.66 25.19 -12.37
N ASN A 9 7.28 23.92 -12.36
CA ASN A 9 7.28 23.06 -13.54
C ASN A 9 5.89 22.47 -13.69
N GLY A 10 5.08 22.99 -14.63
CA GLY A 10 3.68 22.59 -14.79
C GLY A 10 3.44 21.09 -14.64
N PHE A 11 2.35 20.73 -13.95
CA PHE A 11 1.98 19.34 -13.67
C PHE A 11 2.06 18.48 -14.94
N TYR A 12 3.08 17.63 -15.02
CA TYR A 12 3.23 16.65 -16.09
C TYR A 12 2.57 15.34 -15.66
N LEU A 13 1.88 14.70 -16.60
CA LEU A 13 1.23 13.41 -16.36
C LEU A 13 1.63 12.45 -17.47
N ASP A 14 2.14 11.28 -17.13
CA ASP A 14 2.44 10.26 -18.14
C ASP A 14 1.17 9.47 -18.42
N CYS A 15 0.71 9.45 -19.67
CA CYS A 15 -0.49 8.76 -20.12
C CYS A 15 -0.15 7.75 -21.21
N TYR A 16 -0.91 6.66 -21.29
CA TYR A 16 -0.77 5.72 -22.41
C TYR A 16 -1.39 6.30 -23.68
N GLU A 17 -0.68 6.14 -24.80
CA GLU A 17 -1.14 6.56 -26.12
C GLU A 17 -1.41 5.33 -26.99
N CYS A 18 -2.69 5.01 -27.20
CA CYS A 18 -3.06 3.85 -28.00
C CYS A 18 -4.44 3.98 -28.65
N HIS A 19 -4.66 3.15 -29.67
CA HIS A 19 -5.93 2.99 -30.38
C HIS A 19 -6.22 1.50 -30.56
N SER A 20 -7.49 1.08 -30.61
CA SER A 20 -7.88 -0.34 -30.68
C SER A 20 -7.39 -1.13 -31.89
N ASN A 21 -6.86 -0.46 -32.90
CA ASN A 21 -6.17 -1.11 -34.01
C ASN A 21 -4.75 -1.59 -33.65
N ARG A 22 -4.25 -1.28 -32.45
CA ARG A 22 -2.98 -1.78 -31.91
C ARG A 22 -3.24 -2.92 -30.91
N PRO A 23 -2.49 -4.04 -30.99
CA PRO A 23 -2.60 -5.11 -30.02
C PRO A 23 -2.32 -4.59 -28.61
N GLY A 24 -3.15 -4.96 -27.64
CA GLY A 24 -3.04 -4.50 -26.25
C GLY A 24 -3.83 -3.23 -25.91
N CYS A 25 -4.51 -2.59 -26.87
CA CYS A 25 -5.36 -1.42 -26.63
C CYS A 25 -6.87 -1.77 -26.66
N GLY A 26 -7.34 -2.55 -25.69
CA GLY A 26 -8.75 -2.91 -25.56
C GLY A 26 -9.45 -2.17 -24.44
N GLU A 27 -10.58 -2.73 -23.98
CA GLU A 27 -11.24 -2.33 -22.75
C GLU A 27 -10.21 -2.27 -21.61
N LYS A 28 -9.47 -3.38 -21.48
CA LYS A 28 -8.25 -3.53 -20.70
C LYS A 28 -7.05 -3.11 -21.54
N LEU A 29 -6.16 -2.36 -20.90
CA LEU A 29 -4.90 -1.97 -21.49
C LEU A 29 -3.83 -2.99 -21.10
N ASP A 30 -3.10 -3.51 -22.08
CA ASP A 30 -1.86 -4.24 -21.84
C ASP A 30 -0.70 -3.24 -21.71
N TRP A 31 -0.36 -2.91 -20.46
CA TRP A 31 0.69 -1.95 -20.15
C TRP A 31 2.10 -2.44 -20.50
N ILE A 32 2.29 -3.75 -20.72
CA ILE A 32 3.58 -4.30 -21.16
C ILE A 32 3.82 -3.95 -22.63
N LEU A 33 2.76 -4.00 -23.43
CA LEU A 33 2.82 -3.73 -24.88
C LEU A 33 2.74 -2.24 -25.19
N MET A 34 2.09 -1.44 -24.35
CA MET A 34 1.78 -0.04 -24.62
C MET A 34 2.80 0.91 -24.00
N ARG A 35 3.24 1.90 -24.78
CA ARG A 35 4.12 2.97 -24.29
C ARG A 35 3.33 4.10 -23.65
N TRP A 36 3.88 4.65 -22.58
CA TRP A 36 3.44 5.90 -22.00
C TRP A 36 4.13 7.09 -22.69
N LYS A 37 3.47 8.23 -22.65
CA LYS A 37 3.95 9.52 -23.15
C LYS A 37 3.66 10.59 -22.13
N ARG A 38 4.58 11.53 -22.00
CA ARG A 38 4.42 12.67 -21.10
C ARG A 38 3.46 13.69 -21.69
N CYS A 39 2.36 13.91 -20.99
CA CYS A 39 1.41 14.97 -21.25
C CYS A 39 1.80 16.22 -20.47
N ILE A 40 1.79 17.36 -21.16
CA ILE A 40 2.10 18.67 -20.59
C ILE A 40 0.98 19.60 -21.05
N ALA A 41 0.15 20.06 -20.12
CA ALA A 41 -0.93 21.02 -20.40
C ALA A 41 -0.84 22.22 -19.45
N PRO A 42 -0.86 23.46 -19.97
CA PRO A 42 -1.07 24.64 -19.13
C PRO A 42 -2.45 24.52 -18.47
N GLY A 43 -2.51 24.50 -17.13
CA GLY A 43 -3.77 24.36 -16.38
C GLY A 43 -4.10 22.94 -15.90
N GLY A 44 -3.22 21.96 -16.13
CA GLY A 44 -3.31 20.62 -15.55
C GLY A 44 -3.39 19.51 -16.61
N SER A 45 -2.39 18.64 -16.63
CA SER A 45 -2.35 17.50 -17.56
C SER A 45 -3.34 16.42 -17.15
N LYS A 46 -4.12 15.90 -18.11
CA LYS A 46 -5.05 14.78 -17.91
C LYS A 46 -4.85 13.69 -18.95
N CYS A 47 -4.98 12.44 -18.51
CA CYS A 47 -5.15 11.30 -19.40
C CYS A 47 -6.60 11.22 -19.82
N VAL A 48 -6.83 10.90 -21.09
CA VAL A 48 -8.17 10.72 -21.65
C VAL A 48 -8.29 9.32 -22.21
N LYS A 49 -9.37 8.62 -21.86
CA LYS A 49 -9.84 7.40 -22.52
C LYS A 49 -11.18 7.67 -23.19
N ILE A 50 -11.27 7.41 -24.48
CA ILE A 50 -12.50 7.51 -25.26
C ILE A 50 -12.99 6.10 -25.55
N ILE A 51 -14.30 5.91 -25.41
CA ILE A 51 -15.02 4.68 -25.72
C ILE A 51 -16.08 5.04 -26.76
N GLU A 52 -15.96 4.45 -27.95
CA GLU A 52 -16.84 4.73 -29.08
C GLU A 52 -17.43 3.44 -29.60
N ARG A 53 -18.66 3.51 -30.12
CA ARG A 53 -19.29 2.38 -30.78
C ARG A 53 -19.29 2.63 -32.28
N SER A 54 -18.70 1.71 -33.03
CA SER A 54 -18.73 1.71 -34.48
C SER A 54 -20.14 1.39 -34.99
N PRO A 55 -20.49 1.77 -36.23
CA PRO A 55 -21.75 1.38 -36.86
C PRO A 55 -21.97 -0.14 -36.88
N ASP A 56 -20.89 -0.91 -36.98
CA ASP A 56 -20.91 -2.39 -36.98
C ASP A 56 -21.06 -3.00 -35.56
N GLY A 57 -21.21 -2.17 -34.53
CA GLY A 57 -21.39 -2.59 -33.14
C GLY A 57 -20.09 -2.85 -32.36
N GLU A 58 -18.93 -2.79 -33.01
CA GLU A 58 -17.62 -2.92 -32.35
C GLU A 58 -17.29 -1.70 -31.48
N ILE A 59 -16.68 -1.92 -30.32
CA ILE A 59 -16.27 -0.86 -29.40
C ILE A 59 -14.81 -0.51 -29.63
N ASN A 60 -14.55 0.75 -29.97
CA ASN A 60 -13.21 1.31 -30.12
C ASN A 60 -12.78 2.04 -28.85
N TYR A 61 -11.52 1.83 -28.47
CA TYR A 61 -10.86 2.48 -27.37
C TYR A 61 -9.72 3.36 -27.88
N ILE A 62 -9.72 4.62 -27.47
CA ILE A 62 -8.67 5.59 -27.77
C ILE A 62 -8.12 6.12 -26.46
N ARG A 63 -6.81 6.21 -26.32
CA ARG A 63 -6.15 6.75 -25.13
C ARG A 63 -5.07 7.75 -25.51
N GLY A 64 -4.96 8.82 -24.74
CA GLY A 64 -3.91 9.81 -24.95
C GLY A 64 -3.97 11.00 -23.99
N CYS A 65 -3.26 12.06 -24.37
CA CYS A 65 -3.22 13.32 -23.63
C CYS A 65 -4.40 14.22 -24.01
N ILE A 66 -4.96 14.93 -23.02
CA ILE A 66 -6.08 15.87 -23.25
C ILE A 66 -5.77 16.91 -24.33
N ASN A 67 -4.58 17.50 -24.31
CA ASN A 67 -4.16 18.56 -25.24
C ASN A 67 -4.02 18.10 -26.70
N GLN A 68 -3.83 16.80 -26.93
CA GLN A 68 -3.72 16.24 -28.29
C GLN A 68 -5.10 15.86 -28.82
N ILE A 69 -5.98 15.40 -27.94
CA ILE A 69 -7.29 14.88 -28.32
C ILE A 69 -8.30 16.02 -28.44
N GLU A 70 -8.27 17.02 -27.57
CA GLU A 70 -9.26 18.11 -27.57
C GLU A 70 -9.30 18.89 -28.88
N ALA A 71 -8.16 19.04 -29.56
CA ALA A 71 -8.06 19.74 -30.83
C ALA A 71 -8.77 18.99 -31.98
N LEU A 72 -8.94 17.68 -31.85
CA LEU A 72 -9.51 16.81 -32.89
C LEU A 72 -10.96 16.42 -32.59
N ARG A 73 -11.47 16.76 -31.40
CA ARG A 73 -12.73 16.22 -30.85
C ARG A 73 -13.62 17.36 -30.34
N PRO A 74 -14.32 18.07 -31.24
CA PRO A 74 -15.20 19.18 -30.87
C PRO A 74 -16.39 18.76 -30.00
N GLU A 75 -16.77 17.49 -30.06
CA GLU A 75 -17.84 16.86 -29.26
C GLU A 75 -17.37 16.40 -27.87
N MET A 76 -16.13 16.72 -27.49
CA MET A 76 -15.63 16.46 -26.15
C MET A 76 -16.47 17.25 -25.11
N PRO A 77 -16.89 16.62 -24.01
CA PRO A 77 -17.68 17.27 -22.97
C PRO A 77 -16.97 18.48 -22.38
N THR A 78 -17.77 19.46 -21.95
CA THR A 78 -17.30 20.65 -21.26
C THR A 78 -16.79 20.31 -19.86
N VAL A 79 -17.41 19.32 -19.22
CA VAL A 79 -16.97 18.81 -17.91
C VAL A 79 -15.77 17.89 -18.07
N ARG A 80 -14.64 18.27 -17.46
CA ARG A 80 -13.34 17.57 -17.55
C ARG A 80 -12.82 17.09 -16.19
N GLU A 81 -13.74 16.91 -15.25
CA GLU A 81 -13.45 16.38 -13.92
C GLU A 81 -13.14 14.87 -13.97
N ASN A 82 -12.45 14.36 -12.94
CA ASN A 82 -12.04 12.95 -12.88
C ASN A 82 -13.28 12.04 -12.93
N GLY A 83 -13.38 11.18 -13.96
CA GLY A 83 -14.58 10.39 -14.24
C GLY A 83 -14.90 10.29 -15.73
N CYS A 84 -15.91 9.49 -16.06
CA CYS A 84 -16.43 9.29 -17.40
C CYS A 84 -17.71 10.11 -17.65
N TRP A 85 -17.76 10.74 -18.80
CA TRP A 85 -18.82 11.63 -19.25
C TRP A 85 -19.19 11.29 -20.69
N ALA A 86 -20.48 11.33 -21.04
CA ALA A 86 -20.88 11.29 -22.44
C ALA A 86 -20.62 12.65 -23.11
N ALA A 87 -20.62 12.69 -24.45
CA ALA A 87 -20.53 13.94 -25.21
C ALA A 87 -21.60 14.97 -24.80
N SER A 88 -22.76 14.51 -24.32
CA SER A 88 -23.84 15.34 -23.78
C SER A 88 -23.60 15.91 -22.37
N ASP A 89 -22.38 15.87 -21.83
CA ASP A 89 -22.05 16.24 -20.45
C ASP A 89 -22.78 15.40 -19.37
N LYS A 90 -23.36 14.26 -19.76
CA LYS A 90 -23.98 13.32 -18.82
C LYS A 90 -22.91 12.49 -18.11
N TYR A 91 -22.90 12.53 -16.77
CA TYR A 91 -22.02 11.68 -15.96
C TYR A 91 -22.36 10.20 -16.15
N ILE A 92 -21.36 9.39 -16.51
CA ILE A 92 -21.50 7.96 -16.75
C ILE A 92 -20.99 7.14 -15.57
N GLY A 93 -19.93 7.58 -14.88
CA GLY A 93 -19.34 6.83 -13.77
C GLY A 93 -17.87 7.12 -13.56
N LEU A 94 -17.21 6.32 -12.73
CA LEU A 94 -15.79 6.50 -12.45
C LEU A 94 -14.94 6.00 -13.63
N ALA A 95 -13.79 6.65 -13.86
CA ALA A 95 -12.93 6.39 -15.02
C ALA A 95 -12.48 4.92 -15.18
N TYR A 96 -12.38 4.20 -14.07
CA TYR A 96 -11.97 2.79 -14.01
C TYR A 96 -13.13 1.79 -14.11
N ARG A 97 -14.39 2.25 -14.04
CA ARG A 97 -15.62 1.44 -14.21
C ARG A 97 -16.75 2.34 -14.72
N PRO A 98 -16.81 2.66 -16.03
CA PRO A 98 -18.05 3.15 -16.58
C PRO A 98 -19.10 2.05 -16.37
N TRP A 99 -20.21 2.38 -15.70
CA TRP A 99 -21.38 1.51 -15.68
C TRP A 99 -21.72 1.16 -17.13
N TYR A 100 -22.04 -0.12 -17.41
CA TYR A 100 -22.35 -0.66 -18.73
C TYR A 100 -22.83 0.46 -19.67
N VAL A 101 -21.96 0.85 -20.62
CA VAL A 101 -22.17 2.01 -21.48
C VAL A 101 -23.37 1.72 -22.38
N GLN A 102 -24.57 1.97 -21.88
CA GLN A 102 -25.84 1.93 -22.61
C GLN A 102 -26.10 3.33 -23.19
N THR A 103 -25.10 3.88 -23.87
CA THR A 103 -25.26 5.12 -24.63
C THR A 103 -24.65 4.91 -26.00
N ASP A 104 -25.35 5.42 -27.01
CA ASP A 104 -24.87 5.44 -28.40
C ASP A 104 -23.91 6.64 -28.64
N GLU A 105 -23.74 7.50 -27.64
CA GLU A 105 -22.79 8.61 -27.67
C GLU A 105 -21.37 8.17 -27.26
N PRO A 106 -20.32 8.83 -27.77
CA PRO A 106 -18.96 8.58 -27.32
C PRO A 106 -18.81 8.98 -25.85
N VAL A 107 -18.11 8.13 -25.08
CA VAL A 107 -17.81 8.36 -23.66
C VAL A 107 -16.36 8.77 -23.50
N TYR A 108 -16.13 9.84 -22.75
CA TYR A 108 -14.84 10.42 -22.42
C TYR A 108 -14.55 10.26 -20.94
N CYS A 109 -13.49 9.54 -20.60
CA CYS A 109 -13.01 9.41 -19.24
C CYS A 109 -11.75 10.26 -19.04
N PHE A 110 -11.80 11.18 -18.09
CA PHE A 110 -10.68 12.05 -17.73
C PHE A 110 -10.04 11.57 -16.43
N CYS A 111 -8.71 11.50 -16.40
CA CYS A 111 -7.96 11.01 -15.24
C CYS A 111 -6.76 11.91 -14.94
N ASP A 112 -6.53 12.11 -13.65
CA ASP A 112 -5.39 12.81 -13.05
C ASP A 112 -4.21 11.88 -12.74
N GLU A 113 -4.41 10.56 -12.84
CA GLU A 113 -3.39 9.54 -12.62
C GLU A 113 -3.13 8.72 -13.90
N ARG A 114 -1.86 8.30 -14.09
CA ARG A 114 -1.39 7.50 -15.25
C ARG A 114 -2.28 6.30 -15.55
N ASP A 115 -2.65 5.57 -14.50
CA ASP A 115 -3.40 4.33 -14.59
C ASP A 115 -4.90 4.52 -14.34
N GLY A 116 -5.35 5.71 -13.94
CA GLY A 116 -6.75 5.97 -13.58
C GLY A 116 -7.74 5.72 -14.73
N CYS A 117 -7.27 5.91 -15.96
CA CYS A 117 -8.05 5.70 -17.19
C CYS A 117 -7.91 4.28 -17.75
N ASN A 118 -7.05 3.46 -17.15
CA ASN A 118 -6.75 2.13 -17.61
C ASN A 118 -7.33 1.14 -16.62
N THR A 119 -8.29 0.34 -17.08
CA THR A 119 -8.69 -0.89 -16.37
C THR A 119 -7.56 -1.93 -16.35
N ALA A 120 -6.33 -1.55 -16.74
CA ALA A 120 -5.10 -2.24 -16.40
C ALA A 120 -4.96 -2.23 -14.89
N VAL A 121 -5.69 -3.16 -14.26
CA VAL A 121 -5.49 -3.67 -12.91
C VAL A 121 -4.84 -2.60 -12.02
N ARG A 122 -5.58 -1.52 -11.70
CA ARG A 122 -5.44 -0.94 -10.36
C ARG A 122 -5.60 -2.17 -9.48
N SER A 123 -4.47 -2.57 -8.92
CA SER A 123 -4.25 -3.78 -8.14
C SER A 123 -5.54 -4.15 -7.43
N LEU A 124 -5.89 -5.43 -7.42
CA LEU A 124 -7.12 -6.06 -6.89
C LEU A 124 -7.58 -5.63 -5.47
N ILE A 125 -6.92 -4.64 -4.87
CA ILE A 125 -6.99 -4.10 -3.53
C ILE A 125 -6.68 -2.59 -3.62
N ASN A 126 -7.67 -1.72 -3.41
CA ASN A 126 -7.48 -0.26 -3.36
C ASN A 126 -7.28 0.16 -1.89
N CYS A 127 -6.02 0.38 -1.49
CA CYS A 127 -5.64 0.75 -0.12
C CYS A 127 -5.13 2.19 -0.02
N ASP A 128 -5.61 3.08 -0.88
CA ASP A 128 -5.17 4.46 -0.84
C ASP A 128 -5.60 5.14 0.48
N PRO A 129 -4.82 6.11 0.98
CA PRO A 129 -5.14 6.81 2.22
C PRO A 129 -6.36 7.74 2.10
N SER A 130 -7.00 7.85 0.94
CA SER A 130 -8.12 8.75 0.66
C SER A 130 -9.46 8.09 1.01
N GLY A 131 -9.60 7.68 2.28
CA GLY A 131 -10.87 7.22 2.84
C GLY A 131 -11.04 5.72 2.99
N HIS A 132 -10.03 4.91 2.67
CA HIS A 132 -10.04 3.47 2.94
C HIS A 132 -9.42 3.18 4.31
N ASP A 133 -10.03 2.27 5.08
CA ASP A 133 -9.52 1.88 6.39
C ASP A 133 -8.27 1.01 6.24
N PRO A 134 -7.11 1.40 6.81
CA PRO A 134 -5.86 0.66 6.65
C PRO A 134 -5.89 -0.75 7.26
N VAL A 135 -6.75 -1.01 8.24
CA VAL A 135 -6.91 -2.33 8.88
C VAL A 135 -7.74 -3.26 7.99
N GLU A 136 -8.80 -2.74 7.39
CA GLU A 136 -9.58 -3.47 6.38
C GLU A 136 -8.72 -3.78 5.16
N CYS A 137 -7.93 -2.81 4.72
CA CYS A 137 -6.94 -2.94 3.65
C CYS A 137 -5.94 -4.06 3.94
N ALA A 138 -5.36 -4.09 5.15
CA ALA A 138 -4.45 -5.16 5.54
C ALA A 138 -5.13 -6.54 5.58
N THR A 139 -6.40 -6.61 5.96
CA THR A 139 -7.20 -7.85 5.89
C THR A 139 -7.37 -8.29 4.44
N LEU A 140 -7.70 -7.36 3.55
CA LEU A 140 -7.89 -7.62 2.11
C LEU A 140 -6.59 -8.08 1.42
N LEU A 141 -5.45 -7.53 1.83
CA LEU A 141 -4.11 -7.96 1.43
C LEU A 141 -3.84 -9.40 1.88
N ALA A 142 -4.10 -9.71 3.16
CA ALA A 142 -3.89 -11.04 3.71
C ALA A 142 -4.75 -12.12 3.00
N GLU A 143 -6.03 -11.85 2.75
CA GLU A 143 -6.93 -12.76 2.02
C GLU A 143 -6.45 -13.05 0.60
N ARG A 144 -5.74 -12.11 -0.04
CA ARG A 144 -5.18 -12.27 -1.38
C ARG A 144 -3.72 -12.73 -1.39
N SER A 145 -3.20 -13.18 -0.25
CA SER A 145 -1.80 -13.59 -0.10
C SER A 145 -0.78 -12.49 -0.46
N VAL A 146 -1.17 -11.22 -0.29
CA VAL A 146 -0.26 -10.08 -0.48
C VAL A 146 0.34 -9.70 0.87
N THR A 147 1.66 -9.59 0.91
CA THR A 147 2.42 -9.34 2.13
C THR A 147 2.76 -7.85 2.24
N LEU A 148 2.37 -7.20 3.34
CA LEU A 148 2.64 -5.78 3.61
C LEU A 148 3.78 -5.64 4.60
N TYR A 149 4.98 -5.27 4.14
CA TYR A 149 6.07 -4.88 5.05
C TYR A 149 5.89 -3.43 5.52
N THR A 150 6.02 -3.19 6.82
CA THR A 150 5.97 -1.83 7.38
C THR A 150 7.36 -1.40 7.82
N ILE A 151 7.78 -0.20 7.40
CA ILE A 151 9.09 0.36 7.72
C ILE A 151 8.86 1.66 8.47
N GLY A 152 9.37 1.77 9.69
CA GLY A 152 9.21 2.96 10.53
C GLY A 152 10.54 3.64 10.78
N CYS A 153 10.63 4.94 10.45
CA CYS A 153 11.80 5.75 10.82
C CYS A 153 11.82 5.94 12.35
N GLU A 154 12.72 5.24 13.04
CA GLU A 154 12.85 5.35 14.49
C GLU A 154 13.92 6.38 14.87
N PRO A 155 13.70 7.18 15.94
CA PRO A 155 12.66 7.05 16.96
C PRO A 155 11.32 7.74 16.66
N THR A 156 11.16 8.42 15.51
CA THR A 156 9.96 9.23 15.20
C THR A 156 8.68 8.41 15.11
N ALA A 157 8.75 7.20 14.55
CA ALA A 157 7.59 6.32 14.38
C ALA A 157 7.23 5.49 15.62
N THR A 158 8.01 5.57 16.71
CA THR A 158 7.84 4.77 17.93
C THR A 158 6.42 4.80 18.51
N PRO A 159 5.70 5.94 18.58
CA PRO A 159 4.33 5.98 19.12
C PRO A 159 3.32 5.12 18.35
N TYR A 160 3.59 4.84 17.07
CA TYR A 160 2.70 4.09 16.18
C TYR A 160 3.26 2.70 15.85
N ARG A 161 4.37 2.31 16.49
CA ARG A 161 5.09 1.08 16.20
C ARG A 161 4.20 -0.15 16.29
N ASP A 162 3.47 -0.31 17.39
CA ASP A 162 2.57 -1.47 17.59
C ASP A 162 1.46 -1.53 16.55
N PHE A 163 0.95 -0.38 16.10
CA PHE A 163 -0.06 -0.31 15.05
C PHE A 163 0.51 -0.82 13.71
N PHE A 164 1.68 -0.32 13.29
CA PHE A 164 2.32 -0.79 12.05
C PHE A 164 2.83 -2.22 12.14
N MET A 165 3.24 -2.67 13.33
CA MET A 165 3.56 -4.07 13.61
C MET A 165 2.32 -4.97 13.43
N ALA A 166 1.17 -4.53 13.91
CA ALA A 166 -0.08 -5.28 13.77
C ALA A 166 -0.50 -5.45 12.30
N LEU A 167 -0.41 -4.37 11.49
CA LEU A 167 -0.72 -4.43 10.05
C LEU A 167 0.22 -5.38 9.30
N ALA A 168 1.53 -5.26 9.56
CA ALA A 168 2.53 -6.16 9.00
C ALA A 168 2.24 -7.62 9.35
N PHE A 169 2.05 -7.89 10.64
CA PHE A 169 1.79 -9.24 11.15
C PHE A 169 0.50 -9.85 10.62
N LYS A 170 -0.56 -9.04 10.44
CA LYS A 170 -1.83 -9.50 9.85
C LYS A 170 -1.63 -10.10 8.46
N THR A 171 -0.73 -9.53 7.66
CA THR A 171 -0.37 -10.04 6.32
C THR A 171 0.73 -11.13 6.33
N GLY A 172 1.19 -11.56 7.51
CA GLY A 172 2.28 -12.52 7.66
C GLY A 172 3.67 -11.93 7.37
N SER A 173 3.86 -10.63 7.58
CA SER A 173 5.13 -9.93 7.46
C SER A 173 5.66 -9.47 8.84
N GLN A 174 6.69 -8.62 8.85
CA GLN A 174 7.25 -8.01 10.07
C GLN A 174 7.48 -6.51 9.87
N TYR A 175 7.45 -5.77 10.98
CA TYR A 175 7.85 -4.36 11.03
C TYR A 175 9.36 -4.24 11.09
N ILE A 176 9.90 -3.28 10.35
CA ILE A 176 11.34 -3.04 10.24
C ILE A 176 11.64 -1.62 10.72
N PRO A 177 12.33 -1.45 11.86
CA PRO A 177 12.77 -0.14 12.30
C PRO A 177 13.91 0.35 11.39
N LEU A 178 13.76 1.55 10.83
CA LEU A 178 14.76 2.20 10.00
C LEU A 178 15.47 3.27 10.82
N ALA A 179 16.73 3.03 11.15
CA ALA A 179 17.58 4.01 11.83
C ALA A 179 18.28 4.97 10.85
N ASN A 180 18.55 4.52 9.61
CA ASN A 180 19.25 5.30 8.60
C ASN A 180 18.58 5.13 7.23
N CYS A 181 18.32 6.24 6.54
CA CYS A 181 17.72 6.25 5.20
C CYS A 181 18.57 5.51 4.15
N GLY A 182 19.90 5.49 4.31
CA GLY A 182 20.81 4.78 3.40
C GLY A 182 20.57 3.27 3.33
N ASP A 183 19.91 2.70 4.35
CA ASP A 183 19.65 1.26 4.46
C ASP A 183 18.34 0.83 3.79
N LEU A 184 17.50 1.80 3.41
CA LEU A 184 16.16 1.53 2.88
C LEU A 184 16.19 0.64 1.63
N ALA A 185 17.10 0.91 0.70
CA ALA A 185 17.22 0.13 -0.53
C ALA A 185 17.56 -1.35 -0.23
N ALA A 186 18.49 -1.59 0.69
CA ALA A 186 18.88 -2.94 1.08
C ALA A 186 17.78 -3.65 1.89
N ILE A 187 17.01 -2.92 2.70
CA ILE A 187 15.82 -3.46 3.38
C ILE A 187 14.75 -3.88 2.37
N ILE A 188 14.46 -3.07 1.35
CA ILE A 188 13.47 -3.41 0.32
C ILE A 188 13.89 -4.68 -0.42
N VAL A 189 15.14 -4.72 -0.91
CA VAL A 189 15.67 -5.89 -1.62
C VAL A 189 15.71 -7.13 -0.72
N GLY A 190 16.12 -6.96 0.54
CA GLY A 190 16.20 -8.06 1.49
C GLY A 190 14.84 -8.62 1.89
N SER A 191 13.85 -7.76 2.08
CA SER A 191 12.47 -8.16 2.36
C SER A 191 11.86 -8.92 1.19
N ALA A 192 12.10 -8.47 -0.04
CA ALA A 192 11.66 -9.18 -1.24
C ALA A 192 12.33 -10.56 -1.37
N LYS A 193 13.64 -10.66 -1.11
CA LYS A 193 14.37 -11.95 -1.13
C LYS A 193 13.88 -12.92 -0.05
N GLU A 194 13.59 -12.43 1.15
CA GLU A 194 13.01 -13.23 2.23
C GLU A 194 11.63 -13.76 1.81
N GLU A 195 10.78 -12.89 1.25
CA GLU A 195 9.44 -13.29 0.83
C GLU A 195 9.46 -14.35 -0.27
N ILE A 196 10.27 -14.15 -1.33
CA ILE A 196 10.46 -15.14 -2.41
C ILE A 196 10.96 -16.47 -1.86
N SER A 197 11.82 -16.45 -0.82
CA SER A 197 12.32 -17.67 -0.19
C SER A 197 11.22 -18.41 0.58
N LEU A 198 10.34 -17.69 1.26
CA LEU A 198 9.24 -18.25 2.04
C LEU A 198 8.11 -18.78 1.15
N GLU A 199 7.81 -18.10 0.04
CA GLU A 199 6.78 -18.54 -0.91
C GLU A 199 7.04 -19.95 -1.45
N ARG A 200 8.30 -20.38 -1.58
CA ARG A 200 8.65 -21.76 -1.99
C ARG A 200 8.13 -22.82 -1.03
N LEU A 201 8.00 -22.47 0.25
CA LEU A 201 7.56 -23.36 1.32
C LEU A 201 6.05 -23.31 1.56
N ILE A 202 5.35 -22.35 0.94
CA ILE A 202 3.93 -22.11 1.22
C ILE A 202 3.04 -23.26 0.78
N ALA A 203 3.38 -23.96 -0.30
CA ALA A 203 2.58 -25.08 -0.81
C ALA A 203 2.52 -26.23 0.20
N GLN A 204 3.67 -26.60 0.78
CA GLN A 204 3.75 -27.65 1.79
C GLN A 204 3.00 -27.28 3.07
N VAL A 205 3.16 -26.04 3.54
CA VAL A 205 2.42 -25.55 4.71
C VAL A 205 0.92 -25.49 4.44
N HIS A 206 0.52 -25.12 3.22
CA HIS A 206 -0.87 -25.01 2.83
C HIS A 206 -1.60 -26.37 2.91
N GLU A 207 -0.99 -27.45 2.44
CA GLU A 207 -1.57 -28.79 2.52
C GLU A 207 -1.86 -29.20 3.98
N GLU A 208 -0.92 -28.99 4.89
CA GLU A 208 -1.07 -29.28 6.32
C GLU A 208 -2.14 -28.42 6.99
N VAL A 209 -2.18 -27.12 6.67
CA VAL A 209 -3.20 -26.19 7.18
C VAL A 209 -4.60 -26.60 6.73
N MET A 210 -4.75 -26.98 5.46
CA MET A 210 -6.04 -27.42 4.92
C MET A 210 -6.48 -28.75 5.50
N HIS A 211 -5.54 -29.69 5.72
CA HIS A 211 -5.82 -30.95 6.38
C HIS A 211 -6.36 -30.75 7.81
N GLU A 212 -5.71 -29.91 8.62
CA GLU A 212 -6.21 -29.58 9.97
C GLU A 212 -7.58 -28.89 9.93
N ALA A 213 -7.77 -27.97 8.97
CA ALA A 213 -9.03 -27.25 8.82
C ALA A 213 -10.20 -28.19 8.49
N VAL A 214 -9.99 -29.22 7.66
CA VAL A 214 -11.03 -30.22 7.35
C VAL A 214 -11.41 -31.01 8.60
N LEU A 215 -10.43 -31.44 9.39
CA LEU A 215 -10.66 -32.21 10.62
C LEU A 215 -11.44 -31.41 11.69
N ARG A 216 -11.21 -30.10 11.76
CA ARG A 216 -11.80 -29.21 12.79
C ARG A 216 -12.93 -28.31 12.26
N GLY A 217 -13.53 -28.66 11.12
CA GLY A 217 -14.69 -27.95 10.58
C GLY A 217 -14.42 -26.47 10.24
N GLY A 218 -13.22 -26.14 9.76
CA GLY A 218 -12.83 -24.79 9.32
C GLY A 218 -12.23 -23.91 10.42
N SER A 219 -11.96 -24.46 11.61
CA SER A 219 -11.23 -23.78 12.68
C SER A 219 -9.80 -24.30 12.81
N VAL A 220 -8.83 -23.42 13.08
CA VAL A 220 -7.42 -23.77 13.21
C VAL A 220 -6.83 -23.09 14.44
N ASP A 221 -6.18 -23.86 15.30
CA ASP A 221 -5.30 -23.32 16.35
C ASP A 221 -3.95 -22.98 15.71
N GLU A 222 -3.74 -21.70 15.41
CA GLU A 222 -2.54 -21.22 14.74
C GLU A 222 -1.26 -21.54 15.53
N THR A 223 -1.31 -21.54 16.85
CA THR A 223 -0.11 -21.67 17.70
C THR A 223 0.35 -23.12 17.73
N GLU A 224 -0.56 -24.05 18.02
CA GLU A 224 -0.22 -25.47 18.04
C GLU A 224 0.11 -25.99 16.63
N LEU A 225 -0.63 -25.54 15.61
CA LEU A 225 -0.33 -25.92 14.23
C LEU A 225 1.04 -25.40 13.79
N THR A 226 1.41 -24.17 14.17
CA THR A 226 2.74 -23.61 13.89
C THR A 226 3.84 -24.49 14.49
N ARG A 227 3.70 -24.92 15.75
CA ARG A 227 4.69 -25.77 16.42
C ARG A 227 4.88 -27.10 15.68
N ARG A 228 3.79 -27.77 15.33
CA ARG A 228 3.83 -29.06 14.63
C ARG A 228 4.43 -28.94 13.23
N ILE A 229 3.98 -27.96 12.44
CA ILE A 229 4.53 -27.72 11.10
C ILE A 229 6.01 -27.35 11.19
N HIS A 230 6.40 -26.56 12.19
CA HIS A 230 7.80 -26.19 12.38
C HIS A 230 8.69 -27.41 12.61
N GLU A 231 8.27 -28.35 13.47
CA GLU A 231 9.00 -29.60 13.73
C GLU A 231 9.16 -30.44 12.45
N VAL A 232 8.10 -30.56 11.63
CA VAL A 232 8.14 -31.29 10.35
C VAL A 232 9.08 -30.61 9.36
N MET A 233 8.95 -29.29 9.18
CA MET A 233 9.75 -28.52 8.22
C MET A 233 11.23 -28.51 8.61
N GLN A 234 11.52 -28.34 9.90
CA GLN A 234 12.89 -28.35 10.42
C GLN A 234 13.50 -29.75 10.35
N GLY A 235 12.72 -30.80 10.64
CA GLY A 235 13.14 -32.20 10.47
C GLY A 235 13.44 -32.55 9.01
N GLY A 236 12.72 -31.96 8.06
CA GLY A 236 13.00 -32.03 6.62
C GLY A 236 14.16 -31.16 6.13
N GLY A 237 14.81 -30.40 7.03
CA GLY A 237 15.92 -29.52 6.68
C GLY A 237 15.51 -28.29 5.87
N ALA A 238 14.26 -27.82 6.00
CA ALA A 238 13.77 -26.64 5.31
C ALA A 238 14.61 -25.40 5.66
N LYS A 239 14.96 -24.63 4.62
CA LYS A 239 15.77 -23.42 4.74
C LYS A 239 15.04 -22.25 4.14
N ALA A 240 15.19 -21.09 4.79
CA ALA A 240 14.64 -19.84 4.29
C ALA A 240 15.60 -18.69 4.58
N ARG A 241 15.64 -17.72 3.67
CA ARG A 241 16.35 -16.47 3.89
C ARG A 241 15.65 -15.66 4.96
N ARG A 242 16.41 -14.97 5.80
CA ARG A 242 15.89 -14.08 6.83
C ARG A 242 16.58 -12.74 6.76
N LEU A 243 15.80 -11.66 6.73
CA LEU A 243 16.35 -10.33 6.90
C LEU A 243 16.89 -10.19 8.32
N LYS A 244 18.17 -9.79 8.46
CA LYS A 244 18.79 -9.47 9.73
C LYS A 244 19.40 -8.07 9.63
N MET A 245 19.08 -7.23 10.60
CA MET A 245 19.70 -5.91 10.76
C MET A 245 20.77 -6.01 11.84
N ASN A 246 22.01 -5.69 11.49
CA ASN A 246 23.08 -5.56 12.48
C ASN A 246 22.99 -4.16 13.09
N ASN A 247 22.60 -4.05 14.35
CA ASN A 247 22.75 -2.78 15.05
C ASN A 247 24.23 -2.48 15.30
N HIS A 248 24.56 -1.20 15.46
CA HIS A 248 25.91 -0.74 15.79
C HIS A 248 26.44 -1.28 17.14
N ASP A 249 25.54 -1.80 17.98
CA ASP A 249 25.78 -2.41 19.29
C ASP A 249 25.86 -3.95 19.24
N GLY A 250 25.91 -4.55 18.05
CA GLY A 250 26.00 -6.01 17.87
C GLY A 250 24.71 -6.79 18.18
N THR A 251 23.68 -6.15 18.75
CA THR A 251 22.35 -6.73 18.91
C THR A 251 21.63 -6.80 17.57
N THR A 252 21.52 -8.00 17.03
CA THR A 252 20.74 -8.29 15.83
C THR A 252 19.31 -8.62 16.25
N SER A 253 18.35 -7.73 16.02
CA SER A 253 16.96 -8.19 15.97
C SER A 253 16.05 -7.16 15.32
N ILE A 254 15.53 -7.55 14.15
CA ILE A 254 14.18 -7.13 13.79
C ILE A 254 13.29 -7.50 14.98
N PRO A 255 12.49 -6.55 15.49
CA PRO A 255 11.77 -6.78 16.73
C PRO A 255 10.75 -7.89 16.57
N ALA A 256 10.69 -8.77 17.56
CA ALA A 256 9.60 -9.73 17.68
C ALA A 256 8.27 -8.98 17.86
N ILE A 257 7.17 -9.62 17.46
CA ILE A 257 5.85 -9.04 17.66
C ILE A 257 5.57 -8.79 19.14
N THR A 258 5.03 -7.61 19.47
CA THR A 258 4.59 -7.31 20.84
C THR A 258 3.21 -7.93 21.09
N PRO A 259 2.87 -8.33 22.34
CA PRO A 259 1.53 -8.84 22.66
C PRO A 259 0.41 -7.85 22.28
N ASN A 260 0.70 -6.55 22.36
CA ASN A 260 -0.24 -5.52 21.95
C ASN A 260 -0.45 -5.48 20.44
N ALA A 261 0.62 -5.53 19.64
CA ALA A 261 0.51 -5.61 18.19
C ALA A 261 -0.20 -6.90 17.73
N GLU A 262 0.05 -8.02 18.42
CA GLU A 262 -0.63 -9.28 18.16
C GLU A 262 -2.14 -9.16 18.40
N TYR A 263 -2.55 -8.57 19.54
CA TYR A 263 -3.95 -8.27 19.82
C TYR A 263 -4.57 -7.35 18.74
N LEU A 264 -3.91 -6.24 18.41
CA LEU A 264 -4.38 -5.28 17.40
C LEU A 264 -4.53 -5.93 16.01
N SER A 265 -3.72 -6.95 15.68
CA SER A 265 -3.82 -7.67 14.41
C SER A 265 -5.10 -8.47 14.24
N THR A 266 -5.82 -8.75 15.34
CA THR A 266 -7.11 -9.47 15.32
C THR A 266 -8.30 -8.56 15.02
N LEU A 267 -8.13 -7.24 15.19
CA LEU A 267 -9.20 -6.26 14.97
C LEU A 267 -9.43 -6.02 13.47
N GLY A 268 -10.65 -5.67 13.11
CA GLY A 268 -11.10 -5.54 11.72
C GLY A 268 -10.99 -4.11 11.16
N THR A 269 -11.16 -3.10 12.02
CA THR A 269 -11.24 -1.69 11.61
C THR A 269 -10.37 -0.77 12.47
N LEU A 270 -9.96 0.37 11.91
CA LEU A 270 -9.24 1.42 12.63
C LEU A 270 -10.11 2.00 13.75
N LYS A 271 -11.44 2.03 13.57
CA LYS A 271 -12.38 2.47 14.61
C LYS A 271 -12.30 1.57 15.85
N GLU A 272 -12.26 0.25 15.67
CA GLU A 272 -12.09 -0.71 16.78
C GLU A 272 -10.75 -0.51 17.49
N ILE A 273 -9.66 -0.35 16.73
CA ILE A 273 -8.33 -0.05 17.27
C ILE A 273 -8.37 1.23 18.09
N GLY A 274 -8.93 2.31 17.54
CA GLY A 274 -9.02 3.62 18.20
C GLY A 274 -9.81 3.56 19.51
N ILE A 275 -10.97 2.89 19.52
CA ILE A 275 -11.78 2.69 20.73
C ILE A 275 -10.95 1.97 21.80
N LYS A 276 -10.31 0.83 21.46
CA LYS A 276 -9.52 0.04 22.41
C LYS A 276 -8.27 0.76 22.90
N TRP A 277 -7.62 1.55 22.03
CA TRP A 277 -6.47 2.37 22.39
C TRP A 277 -6.84 3.44 23.42
N ILE A 278 -7.99 4.10 23.27
CA ILE A 278 -8.53 5.09 24.22
C ILE A 278 -8.88 4.44 25.58
N TYR A 279 -9.42 3.22 25.59
CA TYR A 279 -9.70 2.52 26.84
C TYR A 279 -8.42 2.18 27.62
N LYS A 280 -7.35 1.78 26.91
CA LYS A 280 -6.06 1.46 27.54
C LYS A 280 -5.39 2.69 28.16
N THR A 281 -5.50 3.85 27.52
CA THR A 281 -4.95 5.11 28.08
C THR A 281 -5.75 5.62 29.28
N LYS A 282 -7.08 5.41 29.31
CA LYS A 282 -7.91 5.72 30.48
C LYS A 282 -7.63 4.82 31.70
N THR A 283 -7.32 3.55 31.50
CA THR A 283 -7.00 2.62 32.61
C THR A 283 -5.61 2.81 33.23
N ILE A 284 -4.70 3.53 32.56
CA ILE A 284 -3.32 3.78 33.03
C ILE A 284 -3.21 5.13 33.76
N ALA A 285 -4.23 5.99 33.67
CA ALA A 285 -4.25 7.27 34.36
C ALA A 285 -4.62 7.08 35.85
N THR A 286 -3.61 6.97 36.72
CA THR A 286 -3.77 7.35 38.14
C THR A 286 -4.02 8.87 38.23
N PRO A 287 -4.80 9.34 39.23
CA PRO A 287 -5.30 10.70 39.24
C PRO A 287 -4.20 11.66 39.68
N VAL A 288 -3.80 12.57 38.80
CA VAL A 288 -3.18 13.82 39.22
C VAL A 288 -4.25 14.90 39.06
N VAL A 289 -4.56 15.54 40.18
CA VAL A 289 -5.69 16.47 40.43
C VAL A 289 -5.69 17.66 39.44
N PRO A 290 -6.86 18.18 39.03
CA PRO A 290 -6.98 19.13 37.93
C PRO A 290 -6.81 20.58 38.39
N VAL A 291 -6.31 21.44 37.49
CA VAL A 291 -6.60 22.88 37.49
C VAL A 291 -7.12 23.23 36.09
N LEU A 292 -8.45 23.30 35.98
CA LEU A 292 -9.16 24.16 35.02
C LEU A 292 -8.79 25.63 35.36
N GLU A 293 -8.75 26.61 34.47
CA GLU A 293 -9.79 26.97 33.50
C GLU A 293 -9.29 28.18 32.67
N GLY A 294 -9.81 28.33 31.44
CA GLY A 294 -9.73 29.55 30.64
C GLY A 294 -8.72 29.48 29.48
N LEU A 295 -9.03 29.83 28.24
CA LEU A 295 -10.22 30.46 27.68
C LEU A 295 -10.29 30.08 26.19
N PHE A 296 -11.48 29.70 25.73
CA PHE A 296 -11.90 30.04 24.38
C PHE A 296 -11.98 31.56 24.28
N GLY A 297 -11.31 32.15 23.30
CA GLY A 297 -11.35 33.58 23.04
C GLY A 297 -10.51 33.93 21.82
N CYS A 298 -11.17 33.97 20.66
CA CYS A 298 -10.63 34.54 19.43
C CYS A 298 -10.46 36.05 19.63
N ASP A 299 -9.28 36.62 19.38
CA ASP A 299 -9.17 37.97 18.83
C ASP A 299 -7.76 38.30 18.29
N THR A 300 -7.81 38.99 17.16
CA THR A 300 -6.72 39.45 16.29
C THR A 300 -5.71 40.36 16.98
N LYS A 301 -4.39 40.11 16.80
CA LYS A 301 -3.34 41.09 16.41
C LYS A 301 -2.07 40.33 15.93
N PHE A 302 -1.79 40.34 14.63
CA PHE A 302 -0.46 39.97 14.11
C PHE A 302 0.50 41.15 14.33
N ALA A 303 1.41 41.02 15.30
CA ALA A 303 2.59 41.87 15.37
C ALA A 303 3.69 41.24 14.51
N THR A 304 4.17 41.98 13.53
CA THR A 304 5.30 41.63 12.65
C THR A 304 6.60 41.62 13.46
N ALA A 305 7.13 40.42 13.75
CA ALA A 305 8.51 40.24 14.19
C ALA A 305 9.25 39.43 13.13
N ASN A 306 10.36 39.95 12.62
CA ASN A 306 11.19 39.28 11.62
C ASN A 306 11.72 37.93 12.17
N PRO A 307 11.76 36.87 11.35
CA PRO A 307 12.29 35.58 11.77
C PRO A 307 13.81 35.67 12.00
N PRO A 308 14.35 35.02 13.05
CA PRO A 308 15.79 34.94 13.26
C PRO A 308 16.43 34.10 12.14
N THR A 309 17.52 34.63 11.58
CA THR A 309 18.36 33.96 10.58
C THR A 309 18.84 32.59 11.07
N PRO A 310 18.74 31.53 10.25
CA PRO A 310 19.26 30.21 10.63
C PRO A 310 20.79 30.23 10.69
N PRO A 311 21.42 29.53 11.66
CA PRO A 311 22.86 29.42 11.72
C PRO A 311 23.41 28.61 10.54
N ALA A 312 24.54 29.06 10.00
CA ALA A 312 25.20 28.46 8.84
C ALA A 312 25.54 26.98 9.08
N VAL A 313 25.03 26.10 8.21
CA VAL A 313 25.33 24.67 8.20
C VAL A 313 26.76 24.47 7.73
N LYS A 314 27.66 24.09 8.64
CA LYS A 314 28.99 23.58 8.26
C LYS A 314 28.84 22.18 7.68
N SER A 315 29.36 21.98 6.47
CA SER A 315 29.37 20.69 5.77
C SER A 315 30.10 19.62 6.61
N VAL A 316 29.34 18.70 7.20
CA VAL A 316 29.87 17.51 7.84
C VAL A 316 30.25 16.51 6.74
N LYS A 317 31.53 16.19 6.60
CA LYS A 317 32.00 15.10 5.75
C LYS A 317 31.55 13.77 6.36
N ILE A 318 30.44 13.22 5.86
CA ILE A 318 29.97 11.89 6.21
C ILE A 318 30.90 10.88 5.53
N LYS A 319 31.76 10.22 6.30
CA LYS A 319 32.43 9.00 5.85
C LYS A 319 31.37 7.91 5.71
N THR A 320 31.05 7.51 4.49
CA THR A 320 30.13 6.42 4.17
C THR A 320 30.74 5.07 4.58
N LYS A 321 30.52 4.66 5.83
CA LYS A 321 30.52 3.23 6.17
C LYS A 321 29.14 2.71 5.81
N ILE A 322 29.05 1.91 4.74
CA ILE A 322 27.85 1.19 4.33
C ILE A 322 27.41 0.30 5.51
N PRO A 323 26.19 0.42 6.05
CA PRO A 323 25.74 -0.46 7.11
C PRO A 323 25.54 -1.89 6.59
N ASN A 324 25.98 -2.85 7.41
CA ASN A 324 25.93 -4.29 7.15
C ASN A 324 24.50 -4.83 7.28
N ILE A 325 23.65 -4.67 6.26
CA ILE A 325 22.47 -5.54 6.10
C ILE A 325 22.97 -6.86 5.56
N ASN A 326 23.09 -7.85 6.44
CA ASN A 326 23.60 -9.17 6.09
C ASN A 326 22.41 -10.09 5.85
N LEU A 327 22.03 -10.24 4.59
CA LEU A 327 21.18 -11.34 4.15
C LEU A 327 22.03 -12.61 4.25
N LYS A 328 21.94 -13.33 5.36
CA LYS A 328 22.53 -14.67 5.42
C LYS A 328 21.69 -15.58 4.53
N ASP A 329 22.34 -16.19 3.55
CA ASP A 329 21.71 -17.12 2.64
C ASP A 329 21.35 -18.41 3.39
N ASP A 330 20.10 -18.85 3.21
CA ASP A 330 19.59 -20.20 3.47
C ASP A 330 19.95 -20.81 4.85
N GLU A 331 19.56 -20.11 5.92
CA GLU A 331 19.54 -20.66 7.29
C GLU A 331 18.35 -21.63 7.47
N LEU A 332 18.43 -22.50 8.49
CA LEU A 332 17.29 -23.33 8.89
C LEU A 332 16.08 -22.44 9.19
N LEU A 333 14.91 -22.88 8.72
CA LEU A 333 13.65 -22.17 8.91
C LEU A 333 13.41 -21.86 10.39
N ASP A 334 13.13 -20.61 10.72
CA ASP A 334 12.82 -20.18 12.08
C ASP A 334 11.34 -20.39 12.42
N ILE A 335 11.00 -20.56 13.70
CA ILE A 335 9.61 -20.73 14.14
C ILE A 335 8.77 -19.49 13.83
N SER A 336 9.36 -18.29 13.90
CA SER A 336 8.67 -17.04 13.53
C SER A 336 8.31 -16.99 12.04
N GLN A 337 9.17 -17.55 11.17
CA GLN A 337 8.90 -17.66 9.74
C GLN A 337 7.83 -18.72 9.46
N THR A 338 7.85 -19.83 10.20
CA THR A 338 6.80 -20.85 10.12
C THR A 338 5.43 -20.27 10.52
N ARG A 339 5.39 -19.50 11.61
CA ARG A 339 4.19 -18.79 12.06
C ARG A 339 3.61 -17.88 10.98
N ARG A 340 4.49 -17.17 10.26
CA ARG A 340 4.11 -16.30 9.13
C ARG A 340 3.50 -17.10 7.98
N LEU A 341 4.08 -18.25 7.60
CA LEU A 341 3.55 -19.12 6.56
C LEU A 341 2.16 -19.67 6.92
N VAL A 342 1.99 -20.15 8.16
CA VAL A 342 0.70 -20.65 8.66
C VAL A 342 -0.35 -19.55 8.60
N ARG A 343 -0.04 -18.37 9.14
CA ARG A 343 -0.97 -17.24 9.15
C ARG A 343 -1.38 -16.79 7.75
N LYS A 344 -0.47 -16.78 6.78
CA LYS A 344 -0.81 -16.51 5.37
C LYS A 344 -1.78 -17.55 4.81
N CYS A 345 -1.55 -18.82 5.11
CA CYS A 345 -2.44 -19.89 4.66
C CYS A 345 -3.84 -19.79 5.31
N VAL A 346 -3.90 -19.49 6.61
CA VAL A 346 -5.16 -19.27 7.34
C VAL A 346 -5.94 -18.10 6.74
N ALA A 347 -5.28 -16.94 6.54
CA ALA A 347 -5.90 -15.74 6.00
C ALA A 347 -6.38 -15.93 4.55
N ARG A 348 -5.56 -16.52 3.68
CA ARG A 348 -5.90 -16.80 2.27
C ARG A 348 -7.17 -17.65 2.15
N ASN A 349 -7.33 -18.62 3.04
CA ASN A 349 -8.45 -19.57 3.04
C ASN A 349 -9.63 -19.13 3.91
N LYS A 350 -9.56 -17.93 4.51
CA LYS A 350 -10.62 -17.38 5.38
C LYS A 350 -10.99 -18.31 6.54
N LEU A 351 -10.00 -19.04 7.06
CA LEU A 351 -10.17 -19.97 8.17
C LEU A 351 -10.30 -19.19 9.49
N LYS A 352 -11.04 -19.75 10.45
CA LYS A 352 -11.16 -19.15 11.77
C LYS A 352 -9.96 -19.55 12.63
N SER A 353 -9.15 -18.58 13.04
CA SER A 353 -8.14 -18.81 14.08
C SER A 353 -8.82 -18.85 15.44
N THR A 354 -8.57 -19.92 16.21
CA THR A 354 -8.97 -20.05 17.62
C THR A 354 -7.83 -19.74 18.57
#